data_AF-A0A3N5VS54-F1
#
_entry.id   AF-A0A3N5VS54-F1
#
_cell.length_a   1.000
_cell.length_b   1.000
_cell.length_c   1.000
_cell.angle_alpha   90.00
_cell.angle_beta   90.00
_cell.angle_gamma   90.00
#
_symmetry.space_group_name_H-M   'P 1'
#
loop_
_entity.id
_entity.type
_entity.pdbx_description
1 polymer ?
#
loop_
_entity_poly.entity_id
_entity_poly.type
_entity_poly.pdbx_seq_one_letter_code
_entity_poly.pdbx_strand_id
1 'polypeptide(L)'
;MKTRAFTLIELLVVIAIIALLMAIIMPALNLAKKKAGTTVCLSNTKNLALGWYMYMGDCDGRIMSCEDMGEEVKADGSRKY
;
A
#
# COMPACT_ATOMS: atom_id res chain seq x y z
N MET A 1 30.15 38.64 -29.91
CA MET A 1 29.34 38.01 -28.84
C MET A 1 30.27 37.28 -27.90
N LYS A 2 30.38 37.70 -26.63
CA LYS A 2 31.28 37.09 -25.65
C LYS A 2 30.57 35.89 -25.04
N THR A 3 30.87 34.68 -25.53
CA THR A 3 30.41 33.44 -24.92
C THR A 3 31.12 33.29 -23.57
N ARG A 4 30.36 33.31 -22.48
CA ARG A 4 30.88 32.94 -21.16
C ARG A 4 31.03 31.41 -21.16
N ALA A 5 32.27 30.94 -21.23
CA ALA A 5 32.57 29.54 -21.00
C ALA A 5 32.46 29.27 -19.49
N PHE A 6 31.63 28.31 -19.10
CA PHE A 6 31.63 27.79 -17.73
C PHE A 6 32.98 27.16 -17.43
N THR A 7 33.48 27.40 -16.24
CA THR A 7 34.70 26.75 -15.80
C THR A 7 34.40 25.28 -15.49
N LEU A 8 35.33 24.36 -15.81
CA LEU A 8 35.15 22.93 -15.50
C LEU A 8 34.92 22.68 -14.01
N ILE A 9 35.47 23.53 -13.14
CA ILE A 9 35.29 23.45 -11.69
C ILE A 9 33.86 23.77 -11.23
N GLU A 10 33.17 24.71 -11.90
CA GLU A 10 31.77 25.04 -11.60
C GLU A 10 30.85 23.85 -11.89
N LEU A 11 31.09 23.11 -12.97
CA LEU A 11 30.32 21.89 -13.26
C LEU A 11 30.68 20.74 -12.31
N LEU A 12 31.96 20.62 -11.95
CA LEU A 12 32.46 19.55 -11.09
C LEU A 12 31.91 19.65 -9.66
N VAL A 13 31.85 20.85 -9.09
CA VAL A 13 31.32 21.02 -7.72
C VAL A 13 29.82 20.71 -7.65
N VAL A 14 29.07 21.02 -8.71
CA VAL A 14 27.62 20.79 -8.76
C VAL A 14 27.30 19.30 -8.76
N ILE A 15 27.98 18.51 -9.61
CA ILE A 15 27.75 17.06 -9.64
C ILE A 15 28.18 16.39 -8.32
N ALA A 16 29.21 16.91 -7.65
CA ALA A 16 29.65 16.41 -6.35
C ALA A 16 28.58 16.61 -5.27
N ILE A 17 27.94 17.78 -5.23
CA ILE A 17 26.86 18.07 -4.29
C ILE A 17 25.62 17.21 -4.60
N ILE A 18 25.25 17.06 -5.88
CA ILE A 18 24.11 16.20 -6.28
C ILE A 18 24.36 14.75 -5.89
N ALA A 19 25.56 14.21 -6.10
CA ALA A 19 25.91 12.85 -5.73
C ALA A 19 25.81 12.61 -4.21
N LEU A 20 26.29 13.58 -3.41
CA LEU A 20 26.17 13.52 -1.95
C LEU A 20 24.70 13.49 -1.50
N LEU A 21 23.86 14.34 -2.07
CA LEU A 21 22.43 14.36 -1.75
C LEU A 21 21.73 13.06 -2.18
N MET A 22 21.99 12.58 -3.40
CA MET A 22 21.41 11.33 -3.90
C MET A 22 21.80 10.12 -3.06
N ALA A 23 23.04 10.08 -2.54
CA ALA A 23 23.51 9.00 -1.67
C ALA A 23 22.65 8.85 -0.40
N ILE A 24 22.10 9.94 0.13
CA ILE A 24 21.21 9.92 1.31
C ILE A 24 19.74 9.72 0.89
N ILE A 25 19.33 10.26 -0.26
CA ILE A 25 17.94 10.17 -0.75
C ILE A 25 17.58 8.75 -1.19
N MET A 26 18.48 8.03 -1.86
CA MET A 26 18.21 6.67 -2.37
C MET A 26 17.80 5.66 -1.27
N PRO A 27 18.52 5.54 -0.14
CA PRO A 27 18.10 4.63 0.94
C PRO A 27 16.79 5.09 1.61
N ALA A 28 16.61 6.40 1.82
CA ALA A 28 15.39 6.95 2.40
C ALA A 28 14.16 6.68 1.51
N LEU A 29 14.30 6.84 0.20
CA LEU A 29 13.24 6.60 -0.78
C LEU A 29 12.83 5.13 -0.86
N ASN A 30 13.79 4.19 -0.78
CA ASN A 30 13.49 2.77 -0.77
C ASN A 30 12.67 2.37 0.47
N LEU A 31 13.00 2.92 1.64
CA LEU A 31 12.23 2.71 2.86
C LEU A 31 10.82 3.31 2.76
N ALA A 32 10.71 4.53 2.24
CA ALA A 32 9.43 5.21 2.04
C ALA A 32 8.51 4.43 1.09
N LYS A 33 9.03 3.91 -0.02
CA LYS A 33 8.28 3.07 -0.96
C LYS A 33 7.75 1.79 -0.31
N LYS A 34 8.59 1.09 0.48
CA LYS A 34 8.16 -0.13 1.18
C LYS A 34 7.04 0.17 2.18
N LYS A 35 7.18 1.25 2.96
CA LYS A 35 6.15 1.69 3.91
C LYS A 35 4.85 2.12 3.21
N ALA A 36 4.96 2.85 2.10
CA ALA A 36 3.80 3.25 1.30
C ALA A 36 3.03 2.02 0.78
N GLY A 37 3.72 1.00 0.27
CA GLY A 37 3.10 -0.25 -0.16
C GLY A 37 2.34 -0.95 0.97
N THR A 38 2.92 -1.04 2.17
CA THR A 38 2.22 -1.61 3.33
C THR A 38 1.00 -0.79 3.75
N THR A 39 1.09 0.54 3.71
CA THR A 39 -0.02 1.43 4.06
C THR A 39 -1.18 1.27 3.07
N VAL A 40 -0.90 1.17 1.77
CA VAL A 40 -1.92 0.94 0.74
C VAL A 40 -2.59 -0.41 0.94
N CYS A 41 -1.80 -1.48 1.16
CA CYS A 41 -2.34 -2.81 1.42
C CYS A 41 -3.29 -2.79 2.63
N LEU A 42 -2.85 -2.22 3.76
CA LEU A 42 -3.65 -2.10 4.97
C LEU A 42 -4.96 -1.33 4.73
N SER A 43 -4.91 -0.25 3.97
CA SER A 43 -6.11 0.51 3.61
C SER A 43 -7.08 -0.33 2.79
N ASN A 44 -6.58 -1.11 1.82
CA ASN A 44 -7.42 -1.98 1.00
C ASN A 44 -8.07 -3.08 1.85
N THR A 45 -7.31 -3.72 2.75
CA THR A 45 -7.86 -4.76 3.64
C THR A 45 -8.91 -4.19 4.58
N LYS A 46 -8.68 -3.00 5.13
CA LYS A 46 -9.67 -2.30 5.96
C LYS A 46 -10.95 -2.01 5.18
N ASN A 47 -10.82 -1.53 3.95
CA ASN A 47 -11.97 -1.24 3.09
C ASN A 47 -12.77 -2.51 2.75
N LEU A 48 -12.08 -3.62 2.47
CA LEU A 48 -12.73 -4.92 2.24
C LEU A 48 -13.46 -5.43 3.48
N ALA A 49 -12.80 -5.38 4.64
CA ALA A 49 -13.40 -5.79 5.91
C ALA A 49 -14.63 -4.96 6.24
N LEU A 50 -14.57 -3.63 6.06
CA LEU A 50 -15.74 -2.76 6.21
C LEU A 50 -16.86 -3.15 5.25
N GLY A 51 -16.56 -3.47 4.00
CA GLY A 51 -17.54 -3.97 3.03
C GLY A 51 -18.22 -5.27 3.50
N TRP A 52 -17.46 -6.20 4.06
CA TRP A 52 -18.03 -7.43 4.65
C TRP A 52 -18.90 -7.14 5.88
N TYR A 53 -18.47 -6.24 6.77
CA TYR A 53 -19.29 -5.84 7.92
C TYR A 53 -20.61 -5.19 7.50
N MET A 54 -20.58 -4.32 6.48
CA MET A 54 -21.80 -3.72 5.93
C MET A 54 -22.71 -4.77 5.32
N TYR A 55 -22.16 -5.70 4.53
CA TYR A 55 -22.92 -6.80 3.95
C TYR A 55 -23.57 -7.70 5.01
N MET A 56 -22.83 -8.06 6.07
CA MET A 56 -23.38 -8.84 7.19
C MET A 56 -24.52 -8.11 7.90
N GLY A 57 -24.39 -6.80 8.11
CA GLY A 57 -25.45 -5.98 8.71
C GLY A 57 -26.73 -5.97 7.88
N ASP A 58 -26.60 -5.95 6.56
CA ASP A 58 -27.74 -5.92 5.62
C ASP A 58 -28.34 -7.31 5.35
N CYS A 59 -27.61 -8.41 5.61
CA CYS A 59 -28.00 -9.79 5.26
C CYS A 59 -28.26 -10.71 6.47
N ASP A 60 -28.80 -10.19 7.58
CA ASP A 60 -29.10 -10.95 8.82
C ASP A 60 -27.87 -11.74 9.36
N GLY A 61 -26.69 -11.16 9.26
CA GLY A 61 -25.45 -11.79 9.73
C GLY A 61 -24.90 -12.89 8.82
N ARG A 62 -25.49 -13.11 7.64
CA ARG A 62 -24.95 -14.05 6.65
C ARG A 62 -23.74 -13.44 5.95
N ILE A 63 -22.57 -14.06 6.14
CA ILE A 63 -21.36 -13.79 5.37
C ILE A 63 -21.46 -14.64 4.09
N MET A 64 -20.99 -14.12 2.96
CA MET A 64 -20.81 -14.93 1.75
C MET A 64 -19.83 -16.06 2.09
N SER A 65 -20.35 -17.27 2.33
CA SER A 65 -19.54 -18.43 2.65
C SER A 65 -18.59 -18.67 1.48
N CYS A 66 -17.29 -18.56 1.70
CA CYS A 66 -16.36 -19.33 0.89
C CYS A 66 -16.62 -20.76 1.33
N GLU A 67 -17.33 -21.53 0.52
CA GLU A 67 -17.61 -22.93 0.81
C GLU A 67 -16.28 -23.70 0.75
N ASP A 68 -15.53 -23.68 1.86
CA ASP A 68 -14.55 -24.71 2.14
C ASP A 68 -15.33 -26.01 2.31
N MET A 69 -15.16 -26.91 1.35
CA MET A 69 -15.60 -28.30 1.50
C MET A 69 -14.96 -28.89 2.76
N GLY A 70 -15.76 -29.05 3.80
CA GLY A 70 -15.47 -29.91 4.94
C GLY A 70 -15.28 -29.17 6.27
N GLU A 71 -16.37 -28.91 6.98
CA GLU A 71 -16.72 -29.69 8.18
C GLU A 71 -18.19 -29.41 8.54
N GLU A 72 -18.95 -30.48 8.79
CA GLU A 72 -20.37 -30.41 9.18
C GLU A 72 -20.53 -29.66 10.52
N VAL A 73 -20.85 -28.37 10.48
CA VAL A 73 -21.41 -27.69 11.65
C VAL A 73 -22.93 -27.82 11.58
N LYS A 74 -23.43 -28.89 12.20
CA LYS A 74 -24.84 -29.02 12.57
C LYS A 74 -25.13 -28.01 13.69
N ALA A 75 -25.86 -26.96 13.35
CA ALA A 75 -26.73 -26.24 14.27
C ALA A 75 -28.06 -26.04 13.52
N ASP A 76 -28.98 -26.97 13.71
CA ASP A 76 -30.14 -26.77 14.55
C ASP A 76 -31.23 -25.91 13.86
N GLY A 77 -32.23 -26.65 13.37
CA GLY A 77 -33.64 -26.33 13.59
C GLY A 77 -34.09 -24.87 13.59
N SER A 78 -34.91 -24.58 12.57
CA SER A 78 -36.15 -23.79 12.73
C SER A 78 -36.04 -22.26 12.71
N ARG A 79 -36.19 -21.69 11.50
CA ARG A 79 -37.12 -20.58 11.16
C ARG A 79 -36.96 -20.28 9.67
N LYS A 80 -37.90 -20.67 8.81
CA LYS A 80 -39.18 -20.00 8.45
C LYS A 80 -39.01 -18.50 8.13
N TYR A 81 -39.35 -18.23 6.85
CA TYR A 81 -39.44 -16.98 6.10
C TYR A 81 -38.12 -16.50 5.50
#